data_AF-A0A0J6F3L5-F1
#
_entry.id   AF-A0A0J6F3L5-F1
#
_cell.length_a   1.000
_cell.length_b   1.000
_cell.length_c   1.000
_cell.angle_alpha   90.00
_cell.angle_beta   90.00
_cell.angle_gamma   90.00
#
_symmetry.space_group_name_H-M   'P 1'
#
loop_
_entity.id
_entity.type
_entity.pdbx_description
1 polymer ?
#
loop_
_entity_poly.entity_id
_entity_poly.type
_entity_poly.pdbx_seq_one_letter_code
_entity_poly.pdbx_strand_id
1 'polypeptide(L)'
;MGSETPHGHRRSPNGSSTHAAIATVSLPKPAATSRLFHGPFEGEGEDGENDEDDEIRADLKSSGQPSKAGIDARIDHISEEIQEVMESYEIELNRKIIPVKAIRNITGHNILRYKIHGDKQLPFVKTRTTQRMEEGDVFAIETFGSTGKAYLRDDVGVYGYGCNEHASATGLRHASAKSLLKTIHENFGTLVFSRRYLERIGVKNYHLGMRSLVSNGIVESYAPMVDVPGSYVAQFEHTVLVRPNCKEVISRGDDY
;
A
#
# COMPACT_ATOMS: atom_id res chain seq x y z
N MET A 1 -45.98 31.78 -4.06
CA MET A 1 -46.14 32.25 -5.45
C MET A 1 -45.17 31.43 -6.28
N GLY A 2 -45.68 30.39 -6.94
CA GLY A 2 -44.88 29.42 -7.68
C GLY A 2 -44.54 29.87 -9.10
N SER A 3 -43.53 29.24 -9.67
CA SER A 3 -43.40 29.07 -11.12
C SER A 3 -42.66 27.77 -11.38
N GLU A 4 -43.32 26.90 -12.13
CA GLU A 4 -42.96 25.53 -12.46
C GLU A 4 -41.73 25.42 -13.37
N THR A 5 -41.21 24.19 -13.41
CA THR A 5 -40.14 23.68 -14.28
C THR A 5 -40.62 23.49 -15.72
N PRO A 6 -39.71 23.16 -16.64
CA PRO A 6 -39.99 21.97 -17.44
C PRO A 6 -38.83 20.97 -17.51
N HIS A 7 -39.26 19.73 -17.76
CA HIS A 7 -38.56 18.47 -17.73
C HIS A 7 -37.24 18.37 -18.51
N GLY A 8 -36.26 17.72 -17.87
CA GLY A 8 -35.17 17.01 -18.52
C GLY A 8 -35.06 15.60 -17.94
N HIS A 9 -35.73 14.63 -18.56
CA HIS A 9 -35.56 13.22 -18.27
C HIS A 9 -34.17 12.74 -18.72
N ARG A 10 -33.30 12.39 -17.77
CA ARG A 10 -32.38 11.25 -17.91
C ARG A 10 -32.39 10.46 -16.62
N ARG A 11 -33.23 9.42 -16.59
CA ARG A 11 -33.04 8.27 -15.71
C ARG A 11 -31.76 7.56 -16.15
N SER A 12 -30.73 7.58 -15.31
CA SER A 12 -29.70 6.54 -15.39
C SER A 12 -30.23 5.31 -14.66
N PRO A 13 -30.16 4.11 -15.25
CA PRO A 13 -30.74 2.92 -14.67
C PRO A 13 -29.88 2.42 -13.50
N ASN A 14 -30.52 2.21 -12.37
CA ASN A 14 -30.07 1.22 -11.39
C ASN A 14 -29.95 -0.13 -12.11
N GLY A 15 -28.72 -0.57 -12.31
CA GLY A 15 -28.37 -1.96 -12.61
C GLY A 15 -27.45 -2.44 -11.52
N SER A 16 -28.03 -3.01 -10.46
CA SER A 16 -27.32 -3.85 -9.49
C SER A 16 -26.75 -5.05 -10.24
N SER A 17 -25.45 -5.05 -10.50
CA SER A 17 -24.72 -6.27 -10.88
C SER A 17 -24.08 -6.85 -9.63
N THR A 18 -24.89 -7.54 -8.84
CA THR A 18 -24.43 -8.47 -7.79
C THR A 18 -23.91 -9.74 -8.46
N HIS A 19 -22.72 -9.65 -9.03
CA HIS A 19 -21.85 -10.79 -9.27
C HIS A 19 -20.42 -10.27 -9.14
N ALA A 20 -19.91 -10.25 -7.91
CA ALA A 20 -18.47 -10.28 -7.72
C ALA A 20 -18.01 -11.61 -8.32
N ALA A 21 -17.32 -11.57 -9.47
CA ALA A 21 -16.64 -12.74 -9.98
C ALA A 21 -15.58 -13.12 -8.94
N ILE A 22 -15.77 -14.28 -8.30
CA ILE A 22 -14.78 -14.86 -7.40
C ILE A 22 -13.62 -15.31 -8.29
N ALA A 23 -12.49 -14.62 -8.21
CA ALA A 23 -11.28 -15.03 -8.90
C ALA A 23 -10.68 -16.22 -8.16
N THR A 24 -10.44 -17.32 -8.87
CA THR A 24 -9.71 -18.47 -8.33
C THR A 24 -8.23 -18.26 -8.61
N VAL A 25 -7.42 -18.30 -7.56
CA VAL A 25 -5.96 -18.26 -7.66
C VAL A 25 -5.46 -19.69 -7.85
N SER A 26 -4.70 -19.94 -8.92
CA SER A 26 -4.05 -21.23 -9.12
C SER A 26 -2.69 -21.27 -8.42
N LEU A 27 -2.30 -22.45 -7.92
CA LEU A 27 -1.04 -22.67 -7.21
C LEU A 27 0.20 -22.31 -8.06
N PRO A 28 1.34 -21.96 -7.42
CA PRO A 28 2.58 -21.62 -8.11
C PRO A 28 3.05 -22.70 -9.08
N LYS A 29 3.76 -22.29 -10.13
CA LYS A 29 4.53 -23.23 -10.96
C LYS A 29 5.59 -23.95 -10.08
N PRO A 30 5.85 -25.26 -10.30
CA PRO A 30 6.62 -26.12 -9.36
C PRO A 30 8.04 -25.66 -9.00
N ALA A 31 8.62 -24.72 -9.74
CA ALA A 31 9.98 -24.22 -9.48
C ALA A 31 10.06 -23.19 -8.35
N ALA A 32 8.98 -22.44 -8.07
CA ALA A 32 8.99 -21.30 -7.14
C ALA A 32 8.88 -21.70 -5.65
N THR A 33 8.34 -22.89 -5.36
CA THR A 33 8.03 -23.34 -3.99
C THR A 33 9.25 -23.85 -3.21
N SER A 34 10.33 -24.28 -3.88
CA SER A 34 11.46 -24.95 -3.21
C SER A 34 12.42 -24.02 -2.45
N ARG A 35 12.31 -22.69 -2.60
CA ARG A 35 13.26 -21.71 -2.05
C ARG A 35 12.77 -20.91 -0.84
N LEU A 36 11.50 -21.06 -0.44
CA LEU A 36 10.87 -20.23 0.60
C LEU A 36 10.94 -20.84 2.01
N PHE A 37 11.15 -22.16 2.14
CA PHE A 37 10.85 -22.88 3.39
C PHE A 37 12.05 -23.59 4.01
N HIS A 38 13.16 -22.91 4.30
CA HIS A 38 14.22 -23.50 5.14
C HIS A 38 14.79 -22.45 6.12
N GLY A 39 14.39 -22.59 7.38
CA GLY A 39 14.95 -21.90 8.54
C GLY A 39 14.25 -22.43 9.81
N PRO A 40 14.96 -23.02 10.79
CA PRO A 40 14.32 -23.75 11.87
C PRO A 40 13.66 -22.80 12.88
N PHE A 41 12.40 -23.07 13.19
CA PHE A 41 11.79 -22.74 14.48
C PHE A 41 11.69 -24.07 15.24
N GLU A 42 12.54 -24.26 16.25
CA GLU A 42 12.39 -25.36 17.21
C GLU A 42 11.41 -24.94 18.31
N GLY A 43 10.44 -25.80 18.57
CA GLY A 43 9.43 -25.69 19.61
C GLY A 43 8.48 -26.87 19.50
N GLU A 44 8.92 -28.03 19.99
CA GLU A 44 8.14 -29.26 20.04
C GLU A 44 6.95 -29.16 21.02
N GLY A 45 5.81 -29.67 20.57
CA GLY A 45 4.62 -29.97 21.35
C GLY A 45 3.68 -30.82 20.48
N GLU A 46 3.77 -32.14 20.63
CA GLU A 46 2.69 -33.09 20.28
C GLU A 46 1.43 -32.68 21.09
N ASP A 47 0.16 -32.97 20.75
CA ASP A 47 -0.47 -34.18 20.23
C ASP A 47 -1.92 -33.83 19.78
N GLY A 48 -2.52 -34.63 18.87
CA GLY A 48 -3.98 -34.90 18.90
C GLY A 48 -4.86 -34.59 17.67
N GLU A 49 -5.17 -35.67 16.95
CA GLU A 49 -6.45 -36.04 16.31
C GLU A 49 -6.91 -35.41 14.97
N ASN A 50 -7.26 -36.33 14.06
CA ASN A 50 -7.79 -36.12 12.71
C ASN A 50 -9.30 -35.87 12.77
N ASP A 51 -9.78 -34.87 12.05
CA ASP A 51 -11.12 -34.85 11.45
C ASP A 51 -11.01 -34.31 10.02
N GLU A 52 -11.38 -35.17 9.07
CA GLU A 52 -11.49 -34.85 7.64
C GLU A 52 -12.80 -34.10 7.39
N ASP A 53 -12.72 -32.78 7.17
CA ASP A 53 -13.80 -32.00 6.56
C ASP A 53 -13.26 -31.22 5.36
N ASP A 54 -13.75 -31.59 4.17
CA ASP A 54 -13.51 -30.97 2.88
C ASP A 54 -14.02 -29.51 2.87
N GLU A 55 -13.19 -28.57 3.31
CA GLU A 55 -13.41 -27.14 3.11
C GLU A 55 -12.40 -26.60 2.09
N ILE A 56 -12.86 -26.31 0.87
CA ILE A 56 -12.09 -25.57 -0.15
C ILE A 56 -11.89 -24.14 0.36
N ARG A 57 -10.88 -23.97 1.21
CA ARG A 57 -10.29 -22.70 1.62
C ARG A 57 -9.06 -22.54 0.75
N ALA A 58 -9.14 -21.70 -0.28
CA ALA A 58 -7.94 -21.24 -0.96
C ALA A 58 -7.16 -20.40 0.06
N ASP A 59 -6.30 -21.05 0.81
CA ASP A 59 -5.37 -20.44 1.76
C ASP A 59 -4.39 -19.56 0.96
N LEU A 60 -4.79 -18.31 0.79
CA LEU A 60 -3.87 -17.18 0.62
C LEU A 60 -3.14 -16.87 1.96
N LYS A 61 -2.99 -17.85 2.85
CA LYS A 61 -2.33 -17.74 4.16
C LYS A 61 -0.81 -17.75 4.09
N SER A 62 -0.21 -17.83 2.90
CA SER A 62 1.24 -17.78 2.73
C SER A 62 1.67 -16.60 1.84
N SER A 63 1.43 -15.37 2.28
CA SER A 63 2.34 -14.27 1.98
C SER A 63 3.62 -14.46 2.82
N GLY A 64 4.32 -15.57 2.57
CA GLY A 64 5.58 -15.91 3.23
C GLY A 64 6.57 -14.76 3.06
N GLN A 65 7.09 -14.27 4.17
CA GLN A 65 8.13 -13.26 4.16
C GLN A 65 9.35 -13.77 3.39
N PRO A 66 10.05 -12.93 2.60
CA PRO A 66 11.28 -13.36 1.96
C PRO A 66 12.23 -13.89 3.02
N SER A 67 12.70 -15.13 2.82
CA SER A 67 13.56 -15.88 3.74
C SER A 67 14.82 -15.12 4.14
N LYS A 68 15.20 -14.14 3.32
CA LYS A 68 16.42 -13.34 3.42
C LYS A 68 16.26 -11.98 4.12
N ALA A 69 15.07 -11.57 4.58
CA ALA A 69 14.93 -10.28 5.28
C ALA A 69 15.59 -10.31 6.67
N GLY A 70 16.45 -9.33 6.97
CA GLY A 70 17.22 -9.25 8.23
C GLY A 70 18.45 -8.36 8.11
N ILE A 71 19.27 -8.27 9.17
CA ILE A 71 20.51 -7.49 9.15
C ILE A 71 21.41 -7.94 8.00
N ASP A 72 22.02 -6.98 7.29
CA ASP A 72 22.87 -7.16 6.10
C ASP A 72 22.18 -7.75 4.86
N ALA A 73 20.87 -7.99 4.94
CA ALA A 73 20.10 -8.47 3.81
C ALA A 73 20.13 -7.45 2.66
N ARG A 74 20.50 -7.93 1.48
CA ARG A 74 20.50 -7.10 0.27
C ARG A 74 19.08 -6.87 -0.22
N ILE A 75 18.71 -5.60 -0.34
CA ILE A 75 17.37 -5.21 -0.82
C ILE A 75 17.10 -5.74 -2.23
N ASP A 76 18.08 -5.74 -3.12
CA ASP A 76 17.87 -6.25 -4.49
C ASP A 76 17.61 -7.76 -4.55
N HIS A 77 18.27 -8.55 -3.69
CA HIS A 77 18.00 -9.98 -3.57
C HIS A 77 16.59 -10.25 -3.03
N ILE A 78 16.15 -9.46 -2.03
CA ILE A 78 14.78 -9.54 -1.52
C ILE A 78 13.78 -9.16 -2.63
N SER A 79 14.07 -8.10 -3.39
CA SER A 79 13.20 -7.62 -4.47
C SER A 79 13.02 -8.66 -5.58
N GLU A 80 14.11 -9.35 -5.95
CA GLU A 80 14.09 -10.45 -6.93
C GLU A 80 13.26 -11.64 -6.44
N GLU A 81 13.39 -12.01 -5.15
CA GLU A 81 12.62 -13.10 -4.54
C GLU A 81 11.13 -12.77 -4.47
N ILE A 82 10.77 -11.53 -4.11
CA ILE A 82 9.37 -11.09 -4.13
C ILE A 82 8.80 -11.19 -5.55
N GLN A 83 9.52 -10.71 -6.57
CA GLN A 83 9.05 -10.78 -7.95
C GLN A 83 8.86 -12.22 -8.42
N GLU A 84 9.84 -13.09 -8.14
CA GLU A 84 9.80 -14.51 -8.49
C GLU A 84 8.53 -15.18 -7.93
N VAL A 85 8.24 -14.93 -6.65
CA VAL A 85 7.05 -15.48 -6.00
C VAL A 85 5.78 -14.89 -6.60
N MET A 86 5.65 -13.56 -6.68
CA MET A 86 4.44 -12.91 -7.18
C MET A 86 4.09 -13.31 -8.62
N GLU A 87 5.09 -13.34 -9.52
CA GLU A 87 4.89 -13.65 -10.93
C GLU A 87 4.83 -15.16 -11.22
N SER A 88 4.95 -16.01 -10.19
CA SER A 88 4.69 -17.45 -10.30
C SER A 88 3.20 -17.81 -10.30
N TYR A 89 2.33 -16.86 -9.91
CA TYR A 89 0.88 -17.03 -9.82
C TYR A 89 0.17 -16.53 -11.07
N GLU A 90 -0.96 -17.17 -11.36
CA GLU A 90 -1.96 -16.72 -12.31
C GLU A 90 -3.36 -16.85 -11.69
N ILE A 91 -4.31 -16.09 -12.21
CA ILE A 91 -5.70 -16.14 -11.77
C ILE A 91 -6.62 -16.41 -12.95
N GLU A 92 -7.75 -17.05 -12.71
CA GLU A 92 -8.84 -17.11 -13.68
C GLU A 92 -9.84 -15.98 -13.41
N LEU A 93 -10.04 -15.10 -14.40
CA LEU A 93 -11.02 -14.04 -14.36
C LEU A 93 -11.79 -13.99 -15.67
N ASN A 94 -13.12 -14.07 -15.61
CA ASN A 94 -13.99 -14.09 -16.80
C ASN A 94 -13.59 -15.18 -17.82
N ARG A 95 -13.27 -16.39 -17.34
CA ARG A 95 -12.80 -17.53 -18.15
C ARG A 95 -11.49 -17.26 -18.91
N LYS A 96 -10.67 -16.35 -18.42
CA LYS A 96 -9.34 -16.05 -18.95
C LYS A 96 -8.31 -16.23 -17.84
N ILE A 97 -7.25 -16.97 -18.14
CA ILE A 97 -6.07 -17.04 -17.29
C ILE A 97 -5.26 -15.76 -17.47
N ILE A 98 -4.99 -15.06 -16.37
CA ILE A 98 -4.25 -13.81 -16.33
C ILE A 98 -3.06 -13.98 -15.38
N PRO A 99 -1.80 -13.81 -15.85
CA PRO A 99 -0.65 -13.83 -14.97
C PRO A 99 -0.68 -12.62 -14.04
N VAL A 100 -0.35 -12.84 -12.77
CA VAL A 100 -0.14 -11.74 -11.80
C VAL A 100 1.18 -11.05 -12.14
N LYS A 101 1.18 -9.71 -12.06
CA LYS A 101 2.37 -8.90 -12.27
C LYS A 101 2.65 -8.03 -11.05
N ALA A 102 3.89 -8.01 -10.60
CA ALA A 102 4.35 -7.07 -9.60
C ALA A 102 4.32 -5.63 -10.15
N ILE A 103 3.63 -4.71 -9.48
CA ILE A 103 3.70 -3.27 -9.79
C ILE A 103 5.14 -2.78 -9.65
N ARG A 104 5.63 -1.99 -10.61
CA ARG A 104 7.07 -1.70 -10.71
C ARG A 104 7.50 -0.28 -10.37
N ASN A 105 6.56 0.61 -10.05
CA ASN A 105 6.83 2.03 -9.82
C ASN A 105 6.36 2.56 -8.45
N ILE A 106 6.07 1.64 -7.53
CA ILE A 106 5.99 1.90 -6.09
C ILE A 106 6.74 0.77 -5.38
N THR A 107 7.03 0.95 -4.10
CA THR A 107 7.90 0.05 -3.33
C THR A 107 7.46 0.06 -1.87
N GLY A 108 7.79 -0.97 -1.11
CA GLY A 108 7.87 -0.82 0.34
C GLY A 108 9.00 0.14 0.71
N HIS A 109 9.14 0.45 2.00
CA HIS A 109 10.08 1.48 2.43
C HIS A 109 10.44 1.30 3.91
N ASN A 110 11.59 1.85 4.33
CA ASN A 110 11.81 2.02 5.75
C ASN A 110 10.92 3.14 6.30
N ILE A 111 10.67 3.07 7.60
CA ILE A 111 9.88 4.03 8.37
C ILE A 111 10.82 4.68 9.37
N LEU A 112 10.84 6.00 9.38
CA LEU A 112 11.60 6.81 10.33
C LEU A 112 10.64 7.50 11.29
N ARG A 113 11.18 8.05 12.39
CA ARG A 113 10.36 8.75 13.38
C ARG A 113 9.65 9.95 12.73
N TYR A 114 8.31 9.91 12.74
CA TYR A 114 7.44 10.89 12.09
C TYR A 114 7.61 11.04 10.57
N LYS A 115 8.23 10.06 9.90
CA LYS A 115 8.42 10.08 8.46
C LYS A 115 8.12 8.69 7.90
N ILE A 116 6.93 8.56 7.31
CA ILE A 116 6.41 7.28 6.84
C ILE A 116 7.29 6.69 5.75
N HIS A 117 7.69 7.50 4.76
CA HIS A 117 8.65 7.11 3.71
C HIS A 117 10.05 7.59 4.09
N GLY A 118 10.89 6.68 4.56
CA GLY A 118 12.30 6.96 4.87
C GLY A 118 13.19 7.04 3.61
N ASP A 119 14.46 6.72 3.78
CA ASP A 119 15.52 6.83 2.78
C ASP A 119 15.86 5.50 2.08
N LYS A 120 15.36 4.37 2.59
CA LYS A 120 15.49 3.04 1.99
C LYS A 120 14.17 2.64 1.34
N GLN A 121 14.27 2.08 0.14
CA GLN A 121 13.13 1.59 -0.63
C GLN A 121 13.28 0.08 -0.81
N LEU A 122 12.18 -0.66 -0.74
CA LEU A 122 12.11 -2.10 -0.95
C LEU A 122 11.25 -2.39 -2.19
N PRO A 123 11.83 -2.41 -3.40
CA PRO A 123 11.12 -2.82 -4.58
C PRO A 123 10.65 -4.27 -4.49
N PHE A 124 9.59 -4.59 -5.21
CA PHE A 124 9.07 -5.94 -5.36
C PHE A 124 9.22 -6.46 -6.80
N VAL A 125 10.10 -5.79 -7.56
CA VAL A 125 10.62 -6.22 -8.87
C VAL A 125 12.14 -6.28 -8.81
N LYS A 126 12.74 -7.21 -9.55
CA LYS A 126 14.19 -7.32 -9.69
C LYS A 126 14.79 -5.98 -10.06
N THR A 127 15.71 -5.53 -9.23
CA THR A 127 16.31 -4.20 -9.30
C THR A 127 17.82 -4.29 -9.07
N ARG A 128 18.51 -3.15 -9.17
CA ARG A 128 19.92 -3.04 -8.79
C ARG A 128 20.05 -1.93 -7.75
N THR A 129 20.37 -2.31 -6.52
CA THR A 129 20.67 -1.38 -5.43
C THR A 129 21.74 -1.97 -4.53
N THR A 130 22.55 -1.12 -3.92
CA THR A 130 23.53 -1.53 -2.90
C THR A 130 22.96 -1.41 -1.48
N GLN A 131 21.73 -0.93 -1.33
CA GLN A 131 21.10 -0.79 -0.01
C GLN A 131 20.92 -2.14 0.66
N ARG A 132 21.10 -2.14 1.98
CA ARG A 132 20.87 -3.28 2.86
C ARG A 132 19.94 -2.88 3.98
N MET A 133 19.26 -3.88 4.53
CA MET A 133 18.61 -3.75 5.84
C MET A 133 19.70 -3.70 6.91
N GLU A 134 19.53 -2.79 7.87
CA GLU A 134 20.45 -2.54 8.98
C GLU A 134 19.74 -2.79 10.32
N GLU A 135 20.53 -3.09 11.35
CA GLU A 135 20.01 -3.18 12.71
C GLU A 135 19.32 -1.87 13.11
N GLY A 136 18.11 -1.99 13.67
CA GLY A 136 17.28 -0.86 14.08
C GLY A 136 16.36 -0.33 12.98
N ASP A 137 16.47 -0.82 11.74
CA ASP A 137 15.51 -0.46 10.69
C ASP A 137 14.09 -0.92 11.05
N VAL A 138 13.11 -0.11 10.68
CA VAL A 138 11.70 -0.47 10.64
C VAL A 138 11.26 -0.39 9.18
N PHE A 139 10.65 -1.44 8.63
CA PHE A 139 10.19 -1.49 7.24
C PHE A 139 8.69 -1.71 7.15
N ALA A 140 8.03 -0.93 6.30
CA ALA A 140 6.80 -1.35 5.63
C ALA A 140 7.19 -2.29 4.49
N ILE A 141 6.88 -3.58 4.67
CA ILE A 141 6.98 -4.58 3.60
C ILE A 141 5.59 -4.72 3.00
N GLU A 142 5.36 -4.01 1.91
CA GLU A 142 4.13 -4.03 1.13
C GLU A 142 4.40 -4.48 -0.31
N THR A 143 3.45 -5.24 -0.87
CA THR A 143 3.52 -5.73 -2.25
C THR A 143 2.21 -5.49 -2.97
N PHE A 144 2.27 -5.20 -4.26
CA PHE A 144 1.08 -4.92 -5.07
C PHE A 144 1.08 -5.79 -6.33
N GLY A 145 0.14 -6.73 -6.41
CA GLY A 145 -0.08 -7.56 -7.58
C GLY A 145 -1.16 -6.96 -8.48
N SER A 146 -0.95 -6.96 -9.79
CA SER A 146 -1.90 -6.41 -10.76
C SER A 146 -2.19 -7.39 -11.91
N THR A 147 -3.44 -7.37 -12.38
CA THR A 147 -3.86 -8.02 -13.65
C THR A 147 -3.64 -7.14 -14.88
N GLY A 148 -3.23 -5.88 -14.68
CA GLY A 148 -3.11 -4.84 -15.69
C GLY A 148 -1.71 -4.68 -16.28
N LYS A 149 -1.26 -3.42 -16.37
CA LYS A 149 0.08 -3.05 -16.87
C LYS A 149 1.13 -3.06 -15.78
N ALA A 150 0.73 -3.21 -14.52
CA ALA A 150 1.60 -3.19 -13.35
C ALA A 150 2.44 -1.91 -13.28
N TYR A 151 1.82 -0.78 -13.64
CA TYR A 151 2.44 0.52 -13.58
C TYR A 151 1.38 1.56 -13.22
N LEU A 152 1.46 2.09 -12.01
CA LEU A 152 0.49 3.01 -11.47
C LEU A 152 0.67 4.42 -12.04
N ARG A 153 -0.43 5.14 -12.11
CA ARG A 153 -0.48 6.57 -12.47
C ARG A 153 -1.43 7.28 -11.52
N ASP A 154 -1.20 8.57 -11.34
CA ASP A 154 -2.13 9.42 -10.61
C ASP A 154 -3.46 9.50 -11.37
N ASP A 155 -4.56 9.34 -10.63
CA ASP A 155 -5.92 9.55 -11.10
C ASP A 155 -6.51 10.85 -10.55
N VAL A 156 -7.72 11.18 -11.00
CA VAL A 156 -8.44 12.37 -10.56
C VAL A 156 -8.81 12.27 -9.08
N GLY A 157 -8.29 13.20 -8.29
CA GLY A 157 -8.67 13.37 -6.90
C GLY A 157 -7.48 13.70 -6.01
N VAL A 158 -7.77 13.87 -4.72
CA VAL A 158 -6.75 14.02 -3.68
C VAL A 158 -7.20 13.18 -2.49
N TYR A 159 -6.40 12.20 -2.11
CA TYR A 159 -6.69 11.36 -0.95
C TYR A 159 -5.98 11.88 0.32
N GLY A 160 -4.84 12.53 0.16
CA GLY A 160 -4.01 12.98 1.27
C GLY A 160 -3.19 14.22 0.96
N TYR A 161 -2.65 14.80 2.02
CA TYR A 161 -1.75 15.95 2.00
C TYR A 161 -0.58 15.69 2.95
N GLY A 162 0.61 16.19 2.62
CA GLY A 162 1.79 16.11 3.48
C GLY A 162 2.53 17.43 3.50
N CYS A 163 3.12 17.81 4.64
CA CYS A 163 4.00 18.97 4.70
C CYS A 163 5.36 18.64 4.09
N ASN A 164 5.85 19.50 3.20
CA ASN A 164 7.20 19.38 2.68
C ASN A 164 8.18 19.95 3.73
N GLU A 165 8.99 19.08 4.33
CA GLU A 165 9.95 19.42 5.39
C GLU A 165 11.02 20.45 4.95
N HIS A 166 11.25 20.58 3.64
CA HIS A 166 12.25 21.48 3.07
C HIS A 166 11.67 22.79 2.56
N ALA A 167 10.34 22.95 2.56
CA ALA A 167 9.69 24.14 2.05
C ALA A 167 9.76 25.30 3.04
N SER A 168 10.08 26.50 2.53
CA SER A 168 10.03 27.72 3.32
C SER A 168 8.64 28.34 3.28
N ALA A 169 8.08 28.65 4.45
CA ALA A 169 6.86 29.45 4.56
C ALA A 169 7.12 30.96 4.35
N THR A 170 8.35 31.36 4.06
CA THR A 170 8.74 32.75 3.83
C THR A 170 8.02 33.28 2.59
N GLY A 171 7.23 34.35 2.75
CA GLY A 171 6.47 34.95 1.66
C GLY A 171 5.02 34.49 1.54
N LEU A 172 4.55 33.58 2.40
CA LEU A 172 3.13 33.23 2.46
C LEU A 172 2.30 34.44 2.89
N ARG A 173 1.49 35.02 1.99
CA ARG A 173 0.78 36.29 2.25
C ARG A 173 -0.59 36.11 2.91
N HIS A 174 -1.30 35.04 2.58
CA HIS A 174 -2.68 34.85 3.01
C HIS A 174 -2.76 34.45 4.49
N ALA A 175 -3.47 35.24 5.30
CA ALA A 175 -3.70 34.95 6.71
C ALA A 175 -4.37 33.58 6.94
N SER A 176 -5.31 33.21 6.06
CA SER A 176 -5.95 31.89 6.08
C SER A 176 -4.97 30.74 5.83
N ALA A 177 -3.99 30.92 4.93
CA ALA A 177 -2.97 29.91 4.68
C ALA A 177 -1.99 29.78 5.86
N LYS A 178 -1.59 30.90 6.47
CA LYS A 178 -0.75 30.88 7.69
C LYS A 178 -1.44 30.17 8.86
N SER A 179 -2.71 30.51 9.09
CA SER A 179 -3.50 29.88 10.16
C SER A 179 -3.66 28.39 9.91
N LEU A 180 -3.95 27.98 8.67
CA LEU A 180 -4.08 26.57 8.31
C LEU A 180 -2.75 25.82 8.49
N LEU A 181 -1.62 26.40 8.04
CA LEU A 181 -0.31 25.78 8.19
C LEU A 181 0.05 25.56 9.66
N LYS A 182 -0.23 26.56 10.52
CA LYS A 182 -0.07 26.41 11.97
C LYS A 182 -0.88 25.23 12.50
N THR A 183 -2.17 25.15 12.15
CA THR A 183 -3.02 24.02 12.57
C THR A 183 -2.50 22.68 12.05
N ILE A 184 -2.01 22.61 10.81
CA ILE A 184 -1.43 21.39 10.25
C ILE A 184 -0.20 20.97 11.06
N HIS A 185 0.71 21.90 11.37
CA HIS A 185 1.91 21.61 12.16
C HIS A 185 1.57 21.13 13.57
N GLU A 186 0.60 21.77 14.24
CA GLU A 186 0.18 21.42 15.60
C GLU A 186 -0.49 20.04 15.71
N ASN A 187 -1.15 19.57 14.64
CA ASN A 187 -1.96 18.34 14.68
C ASN A 187 -1.33 17.15 13.93
N PHE A 188 -0.56 17.40 12.88
CA PHE A 188 -0.02 16.36 12.00
C PHE A 188 1.49 16.41 11.88
N GLY A 189 2.11 17.58 12.06
CA GLY A 189 3.54 17.76 11.85
C GLY A 189 3.92 17.38 10.42
N THR A 190 4.75 16.36 10.29
CA THR A 190 5.24 15.79 9.02
C THR A 190 4.42 14.59 8.53
N LEU A 191 3.45 14.12 9.33
CA LEU A 191 2.59 13.00 8.95
C LEU A 191 1.57 13.41 7.88
N VAL A 192 1.31 12.48 6.96
CA VAL A 192 0.27 12.65 5.94
C VAL A 192 -1.10 12.71 6.60
N PHE A 193 -1.95 13.63 6.16
CA PHE A 193 -3.29 13.83 6.68
C PHE A 193 -4.32 13.92 5.55
N SER A 194 -5.58 13.63 5.87
CA SER A 194 -6.68 13.72 4.92
C SER A 194 -7.50 14.98 5.13
N ARG A 195 -8.26 15.37 4.10
CA ARG A 195 -9.30 16.41 4.20
C ARG A 195 -10.25 16.17 5.38
N ARG A 196 -10.68 14.93 5.57
CA ARG A 196 -11.59 14.52 6.64
C ARG A 196 -11.00 14.75 8.03
N TYR A 197 -9.69 14.65 8.20
CA TYR A 197 -9.03 14.90 9.49
C TYR A 197 -9.06 16.38 9.85
N LEU A 198 -8.83 17.28 8.88
CA LEU A 198 -9.02 18.73 9.09
C LEU A 198 -10.45 19.06 9.51
N GLU A 199 -11.44 18.49 8.83
CA GLU A 199 -12.85 18.70 9.14
C GLU A 199 -13.21 18.16 10.54
N ARG A 200 -12.66 17.00 10.93
CA ARG A 200 -12.86 16.40 12.27
C ARG A 200 -12.33 17.27 13.40
N ILE A 201 -11.19 17.93 13.21
CA ILE A 201 -10.63 18.87 14.22
C ILE A 201 -11.26 20.28 14.13
N GLY A 202 -12.36 20.43 13.37
CA GLY A 202 -13.16 21.64 13.33
C GLY A 202 -12.68 22.71 12.36
N VAL A 203 -11.69 22.43 11.51
CA VAL A 203 -11.21 23.39 10.51
C VAL A 203 -12.27 23.55 9.41
N LYS A 204 -12.67 24.80 9.14
CA LYS A 204 -13.67 25.16 8.12
C LYS A 204 -13.05 26.10 7.09
N ASN A 205 -13.67 26.19 5.90
CA ASN A 205 -13.31 27.15 4.84
C ASN A 205 -11.80 27.15 4.44
N TYR A 206 -11.12 26.01 4.59
CA TYR A 206 -9.67 25.91 4.39
C TYR A 206 -9.25 25.81 2.92
N HIS A 207 -10.18 25.67 1.96
CA HIS A 207 -9.86 25.44 0.54
C HIS A 207 -8.92 26.50 -0.05
N LEU A 208 -9.15 27.78 0.24
CA LEU A 208 -8.28 28.86 -0.23
C LEU A 208 -6.88 28.76 0.39
N GLY A 209 -6.82 28.50 1.70
CA GLY A 209 -5.56 28.31 2.43
C GLY A 209 -4.78 27.12 1.88
N MET A 210 -5.44 25.97 1.72
CA MET A 210 -4.84 24.74 1.22
C MET A 210 -4.30 24.93 -0.20
N ARG A 211 -5.08 25.53 -1.11
CA ARG A 211 -4.62 25.84 -2.47
C ARG A 211 -3.38 26.73 -2.47
N SER A 212 -3.33 27.72 -1.58
CA SER A 212 -2.14 28.58 -1.43
C SER A 212 -0.94 27.79 -0.90
N LEU A 213 -1.12 26.87 0.05
CA LEU A 213 -0.01 26.06 0.57
C LEU A 213 0.53 25.12 -0.51
N VAL A 214 -0.36 24.48 -1.27
CA VAL A 214 0.00 23.58 -2.38
C VAL A 214 0.70 24.34 -3.50
N SER A 215 0.17 25.49 -3.93
CA SER A 215 0.78 26.27 -5.01
C SER A 215 2.14 26.85 -4.65
N ASN A 216 2.48 26.94 -3.36
CA ASN A 216 3.78 27.38 -2.87
C ASN A 216 4.71 26.20 -2.51
N GLY A 217 4.30 24.95 -2.78
CA GLY A 217 5.11 23.76 -2.48
C GLY A 217 5.30 23.48 -0.99
N ILE A 218 4.54 24.13 -0.11
CA ILE A 218 4.62 23.94 1.35
C ILE A 218 3.88 22.66 1.76
N VAL A 219 2.78 22.37 1.08
CA VAL A 219 2.00 21.15 1.25
C VAL A 219 1.95 20.43 -0.08
N GLU A 220 2.28 19.15 -0.08
CA GLU A 220 2.11 18.26 -1.22
C GLU A 220 0.71 17.65 -1.18
N SER A 221 0.11 17.42 -2.35
CA SER A 221 -1.15 16.69 -2.49
C SER A 221 -0.90 15.33 -3.12
N TYR A 222 -1.44 14.29 -2.52
CA TYR A 222 -1.32 12.93 -3.02
C TYR A 222 -2.61 12.52 -3.74
N ALA A 223 -2.48 12.15 -5.01
CA ALA A 223 -3.57 11.65 -5.84
C ALA A 223 -3.73 10.13 -5.66
N PRO A 224 -4.93 9.57 -5.84
CA PRO A 224 -5.11 8.12 -5.91
C PRO A 224 -4.23 7.54 -7.03
N MET A 225 -3.59 6.41 -6.76
CA MET A 225 -2.77 5.71 -7.76
C MET A 225 -3.55 4.53 -8.35
N VAL A 226 -3.63 4.46 -9.67
CA VAL A 226 -4.41 3.44 -10.39
C VAL A 226 -3.59 2.79 -11.51
N ASP A 227 -3.87 1.50 -11.76
CA ASP A 227 -3.45 0.83 -13.00
C ASP A 227 -4.51 1.08 -14.09
N VAL A 228 -4.41 0.41 -15.24
CA VAL A 228 -5.30 0.61 -16.39
C VAL A 228 -6.76 0.27 -16.05
N PRO A 229 -7.74 1.00 -16.61
CA PRO A 229 -9.15 0.71 -16.39
C PRO A 229 -9.52 -0.75 -16.66
N GLY A 230 -10.31 -1.34 -15.76
CA GLY A 230 -10.73 -2.74 -15.84
C GLY A 230 -9.71 -3.76 -15.31
N SER A 231 -8.54 -3.32 -14.86
CA SER A 231 -7.62 -4.16 -14.09
C SER A 231 -8.00 -4.22 -12.62
N TYR A 232 -7.39 -5.18 -11.92
CA TYR A 232 -7.56 -5.43 -10.50
C TYR A 232 -6.18 -5.40 -9.85
N VAL A 233 -6.11 -4.77 -8.68
CA VAL A 233 -4.89 -4.69 -7.86
C VAL A 233 -5.20 -5.26 -6.48
N ALA A 234 -4.31 -6.10 -5.98
CA ALA A 234 -4.33 -6.61 -4.61
C ALA A 234 -3.07 -6.13 -3.88
N GLN A 235 -3.20 -5.86 -2.57
CA GLN A 235 -2.09 -5.46 -1.71
C GLN A 235 -2.17 -6.20 -0.37
N PHE A 236 -1.00 -6.52 0.16
CA PHE A 236 -0.78 -6.90 1.54
C PHE A 236 0.45 -6.15 2.08
N GLU A 237 0.42 -5.86 3.37
CA GLU A 237 1.48 -5.11 4.05
C GLU A 237 1.67 -5.59 5.49
N HIS A 238 2.92 -5.66 5.91
CA HIS A 238 3.28 -5.65 7.32
C HIS A 238 4.39 -4.67 7.64
N THR A 239 4.35 -4.11 8.84
CA THR A 239 5.49 -3.47 9.49
C THR A 239 6.38 -4.49 10.18
N VAL A 240 7.69 -4.43 9.91
CA VAL A 240 8.73 -5.32 10.43
C VAL A 240 9.83 -4.52 11.11
N LEU A 241 10.28 -4.96 12.28
CA LEU A 241 11.48 -4.44 12.94
C LEU A 241 12.65 -5.37 12.71
N VAL A 242 13.77 -4.79 12.32
CA VAL A 242 15.07 -5.45 12.23
C VAL A 242 15.78 -5.23 13.57
N ARG A 243 15.55 -6.13 14.54
CA ARG A 243 16.14 -6.02 15.89
C ARG A 243 17.51 -6.71 15.92
N PRO A 244 18.35 -6.44 16.94
CA PRO A 244 19.69 -7.03 17.02
C PRO A 244 19.66 -8.57 17.06
N ASN A 245 18.66 -9.14 17.74
CA ASN A 245 18.58 -10.58 18.02
C ASN A 245 17.49 -11.29 17.22
N CYS A 246 16.61 -10.56 16.52
CA CYS A 246 15.50 -11.14 15.80
C CYS A 246 14.90 -10.17 14.78
N LYS A 247 14.00 -10.71 13.97
CA LYS A 247 13.13 -9.96 13.07
C LYS A 247 11.72 -10.10 13.59
N GLU A 248 11.06 -8.98 13.87
CA GLU A 248 9.73 -8.97 14.49
C GLU A 248 8.70 -8.37 13.54
N VAL A 249 7.65 -9.14 13.20
CA VAL A 249 6.53 -8.65 12.38
C VAL A 249 5.46 -8.10 13.34
N ILE A 250 5.58 -6.84 13.75
CA ILE A 250 4.72 -6.25 14.80
C ILE A 250 3.26 -6.07 14.43
N SER A 251 2.95 -6.20 13.15
CA SER A 251 1.58 -6.07 12.62
C SER A 251 0.98 -7.43 12.24
N ARG A 252 1.63 -8.54 12.61
CA ARG A 252 1.11 -9.89 12.40
C ARG A 252 -0.12 -10.11 13.28
N GLY A 253 -1.19 -10.62 12.68
CA GLY A 253 -2.37 -11.12 13.38
C GLY A 253 -2.65 -12.58 13.03
N ASP A 254 -3.76 -13.11 13.58
CA ASP A 254 -4.27 -14.45 13.22
C ASP A 254 -5.00 -14.45 11.87
N ASP A 255 -5.21 -13.26 11.29
CA ASP A 255 -5.87 -13.03 10.01
C ASP A 255 -4.91 -13.11 8.82
N TYR A 256 -3.75 -12.44 8.87
CA TYR A 256 -2.72 -12.50 7.81
C TYR A 256 -1.34 -12.03 8.24
#